data_AF-A0A518H183-F1
#
_entry.id   AF-A0A518H183-F1
#
_cell.length_a   1.000
_cell.length_b   1.000
_cell.length_c   1.000
_cell.angle_alpha   90.00
_cell.angle_beta   90.00
_cell.angle_gamma   90.00
#
_symmetry.space_group_name_H-M   'P 1'
#
loop_
_entity.id
_entity.type
_entity.pdbx_description
1 polymer ?
#
loop_
_entity_poly.entity_id
_entity_poly.type
_entity_poly.pdbx_seq_one_letter_code
_entity_poly.pdbx_strand_id
1 'polypeptide(L)'
;MEPTTTYHILDLDAGVQPTAIYLMFLGGEFDEALDCAVFADTQEEPGPVYRHLEWLRSLGGPPVLTAKEGKLGDETSPTGSRR
;
A
#
# COMPACT_ATOMS: atom_id res chain seq x y z
N MET A 1 -17.79 19.57 -22.13
CA MET A 1 -17.62 18.88 -20.84
C MET A 1 -16.34 18.10 -20.99
N GLU A 2 -15.28 18.54 -20.30
CA GLU A 2 -13.98 17.86 -20.39
C GLU A 2 -14.11 16.45 -19.80
N PRO A 3 -13.48 15.42 -20.40
CA PRO A 3 -13.51 14.08 -19.84
C PRO A 3 -12.74 14.05 -18.52
N THR A 4 -13.39 13.59 -17.45
CA THR A 4 -12.74 13.31 -16.16
C THR A 4 -12.13 11.92 -16.20
N THR A 5 -10.84 11.79 -15.87
CA THR A 5 -10.19 10.49 -15.68
C THR A 5 -10.34 10.06 -14.23
N THR A 6 -10.84 8.85 -14.00
CA THR A 6 -10.93 8.22 -12.67
C THR A 6 -9.75 7.25 -12.52
N TYR A 7 -9.12 7.24 -11.34
CA TYR A 7 -8.08 6.29 -10.98
C TYR A 7 -8.53 5.42 -9.81
N HIS A 8 -8.21 4.13 -9.86
CA HIS A 8 -8.40 3.18 -8.77
C HIS A 8 -7.04 2.84 -8.16
N ILE A 9 -6.87 3.24 -6.91
CA ILE A 9 -5.63 3.07 -6.16
C ILE A 9 -5.93 2.26 -4.91
N LEU A 10 -5.16 1.21 -4.68
CA LEU A 10 -5.29 0.37 -3.50
C LEU A 10 -4.23 0.73 -2.47
N ASP A 11 -4.64 0.98 -1.24
CA ASP A 11 -3.72 1.00 -0.10
C ASP A 11 -3.41 -0.45 0.30
N LEU A 12 -2.16 -0.87 0.16
CA LEU A 12 -1.77 -2.27 0.23
C LEU A 12 -1.44 -2.73 1.65
N ASP A 13 -0.93 -1.86 2.54
CA ASP A 13 -0.54 -2.09 3.95
C ASP A 13 -0.01 -3.49 4.36
N ALA A 14 0.46 -4.28 3.38
CA ALA A 14 0.79 -5.72 3.43
C ALA A 14 -0.15 -6.63 4.26
N GLY A 15 -1.35 -6.18 4.61
CA GLY A 15 -2.33 -6.92 5.40
C GLY A 15 -3.09 -7.97 4.58
N VAL A 16 -3.78 -8.88 5.28
CA VAL A 16 -4.53 -9.98 4.64
C VAL A 16 -5.65 -9.46 3.72
N GLN A 17 -6.41 -8.46 4.19
CA GLN A 17 -7.54 -7.89 3.44
C GLN A 17 -7.12 -7.16 2.16
N PRO A 18 -6.20 -6.18 2.19
CA PRO A 18 -5.76 -5.52 0.96
C PRO A 18 -5.03 -6.48 0.01
N THR A 19 -4.32 -7.50 0.54
CA THR A 19 -3.76 -8.58 -0.28
C THR A 19 -4.84 -9.34 -1.03
N ALA A 20 -5.95 -9.70 -0.37
CA ALA A 20 -7.05 -10.40 -1.02
C ALA A 20 -7.64 -9.56 -2.16
N ILE A 21 -7.88 -8.27 -1.93
CA ILE A 21 -8.40 -7.35 -2.95
C ILE A 21 -7.45 -7.25 -4.14
N TYR A 22 -6.13 -7.12 -3.90
CA TYR A 22 -5.13 -7.12 -4.98
C TYR A 22 -5.18 -8.39 -5.82
N LEU A 23 -5.31 -9.56 -5.18
CA LEU A 23 -5.40 -10.85 -5.88
C LEU A 23 -6.72 -10.99 -6.66
N MET A 24 -7.83 -10.47 -6.15
CA MET A 24 -9.11 -10.43 -6.85
C MET A 24 -9.03 -9.55 -8.12
N PHE A 25 -8.35 -8.40 -8.05
CA PHE A 25 -8.06 -7.59 -9.25
C PHE A 25 -7.18 -8.35 -10.24
N LEU A 26 -6.14 -9.04 -9.76
CA LEU A 26 -5.29 -9.87 -10.62
C LEU A 26 -6.08 -11.02 -11.27
N GLY A 27 -7.05 -11.58 -10.56
CA GLY A 27 -7.95 -12.63 -11.01
C GLY A 27 -9.06 -12.17 -11.96
N GLY A 28 -9.23 -10.85 -12.15
CA GLY A 28 -10.29 -10.28 -12.98
C GLY A 28 -11.68 -10.39 -12.35
N GLU A 29 -11.78 -10.38 -11.02
CA GLU A 29 -13.07 -10.43 -10.31
C GLU A 29 -13.81 -9.08 -10.29
N PHE A 30 -13.12 -8.00 -10.66
CA PHE A 30 -13.68 -6.66 -10.82
C PHE A 30 -13.72 -6.28 -12.29
N ASP A 31 -14.76 -5.52 -12.69
CA ASP A 31 -14.88 -4.99 -14.05
C ASP A 31 -13.91 -3.81 -14.28
N GLU A 32 -13.50 -3.15 -13.19
CA GLU A 32 -12.53 -2.07 -13.20
C GLU A 32 -11.07 -2.57 -13.15
N ALA A 33 -10.17 -1.81 -13.77
CA ALA A 33 -8.73 -2.01 -13.60
C ALA A 33 -8.23 -1.28 -12.35
N LEU A 34 -7.34 -1.95 -11.61
CA LEU A 34 -6.53 -1.31 -10.57
C LEU A 34 -5.30 -0.67 -11.21
N ASP A 35 -5.14 0.65 -11.05
CA ASP A 35 -4.02 1.38 -11.65
C ASP A 35 -2.71 1.12 -10.89
N CYS A 36 -2.78 1.10 -9.56
CA CYS A 36 -1.65 0.76 -8.71
C CYS A 36 -2.08 0.37 -7.30
N ALA A 37 -1.17 -0.28 -6.59
CA ALA A 37 -1.24 -0.43 -5.15
C ALA A 37 -0.09 0.35 -4.50
N VAL A 38 -0.32 0.94 -3.33
CA VAL A 38 0.67 1.74 -2.61
C VAL A 38 0.98 1.06 -1.28
N PHE A 39 2.26 0.92 -0.96
CA PHE A 39 2.73 0.44 0.33
C PHE A 39 3.52 1.56 1.01
N ALA A 40 3.08 1.96 2.21
CA ALA A 40 3.76 2.94 3.05
C ALA A 40 4.87 2.25 3.87
N ASP A 41 6.12 2.41 3.44
CA ASP A 41 7.27 1.76 4.08
C ASP A 41 7.81 2.60 5.24
N THR A 42 7.48 2.19 6.47
CA THR A 42 7.99 2.77 7.72
C THR A 42 9.47 2.44 7.98
N GLN A 43 10.06 1.51 7.20
CA GLN A 43 11.37 0.90 7.43
C GLN A 43 11.48 0.08 8.72
N GLU A 44 10.36 -0.14 9.42
CA GLU A 44 10.32 -0.89 10.67
C GLU A 44 9.50 -2.19 10.54
N GLU A 45 9.07 -2.52 9.31
CA GLU A 45 8.25 -3.71 9.09
C GLU A 45 9.02 -5.03 9.31
N PRO A 46 8.34 -6.08 9.80
CA PRO A 46 8.95 -7.40 9.91
C PRO A 46 9.43 -7.95 8.56
N GLY A 47 10.55 -8.66 8.55
CA GLY A 47 11.06 -9.33 7.34
C GLY A 47 10.04 -10.15 6.51
N PRO A 48 9.07 -10.87 7.13
CA PRO A 48 7.98 -11.50 6.39
C PRO A 48 7.14 -10.55 5.52
N VAL A 49 6.92 -9.30 5.94
CA VAL A 49 6.17 -8.29 5.18
C VAL A 49 6.87 -7.97 3.87
N TYR A 50 8.19 -7.72 3.93
CA TYR A 50 8.97 -7.47 2.72
C TYR A 50 8.98 -8.67 1.75
N ARG A 51 9.11 -9.89 2.27
CA ARG A 51 9.00 -11.11 1.44
C ARG A 51 7.62 -11.26 0.79
N HIS A 52 6.57 -10.90 1.51
CA HIS A 52 5.20 -10.90 0.99
C HIS A 52 5.04 -9.88 -0.16
N LEU A 53 5.60 -8.69 -0.01
CA LEU A 53 5.60 -7.68 -1.07
C LEU A 53 6.39 -8.12 -2.30
N GLU A 54 7.54 -8.77 -2.11
CA GLU A 54 8.31 -9.37 -3.21
C GLU A 54 7.51 -10.45 -3.93
N TRP A 55 6.83 -11.32 -3.18
CA TRP A 55 5.93 -12.32 -3.76
C TRP A 55 4.80 -11.67 -4.55
N LEU A 56 4.10 -10.68 -4.00
CA LEU A 56 3.02 -9.97 -4.71
C LEU A 56 3.51 -9.34 -6.02
N ARG A 57 4.68 -8.68 -6.00
CA ARG A 57 5.30 -8.09 -7.20
C ARG A 57 5.66 -9.14 -8.25
N SER A 58 5.99 -10.36 -7.84
CA SER A 58 6.34 -11.44 -8.76
C SER A 58 5.15 -11.99 -9.56
N LEU A 59 3.91 -11.69 -9.14
CA LEU A 59 2.70 -12.20 -9.79
C LEU A 59 2.36 -11.50 -11.12
N GLY A 60 3.09 -10.44 -11.49
CA GLY A 60 2.86 -9.72 -12.75
C GLY A 60 1.58 -8.89 -12.78
N GLY A 61 1.08 -8.49 -11.60
CA GLY A 61 -0.12 -7.68 -11.45
C GLY A 61 0.09 -6.17 -11.54
N PRO A 62 -0.93 -5.39 -11.13
CA PRO A 62 -0.83 -3.93 -11.03
C PRO A 62 0.40 -3.48 -10.24
N PRO A 63 1.06 -2.37 -10.62
CA PRO A 63 2.29 -1.94 -9.98
C PRO A 63 2.10 -1.69 -8.48
N VAL A 64 2.99 -2.26 -7.66
CA VAL A 64 3.06 -2.00 -6.21
C VAL A 64 4.12 -0.94 -5.94
N LEU A 65 3.67 0.30 -5.80
CA LEU A 65 4.50 1.47 -5.48
C LEU A 65 4.85 1.48 -4.00
N THR A 66 6.08 1.88 -3.67
CA THR A 66 6.49 2.07 -2.27
C THR A 66 6.71 3.55 -2.00
N ALA A 67 5.92 4.11 -1.11
CA ALA A 67 6.14 5.45 -0.58
C ALA A 67 7.03 5.35 0.66
N LYS A 68 8.08 6.17 0.70
CA LYS A 68 8.98 6.31 1.85
C LYS A 68 8.87 7.75 2.35
N GLU A 69 7.92 8.01 3.24
CA GLU A 69 8.01 9.19 4.11
C GLU A 69 8.86 8.80 5.34
N GLY A 70 9.79 9.66 5.73
CA GLY A 70 10.70 9.39 6.84
C GLY A 70 9.96 9.04 8.12
N LYS A 71 10.25 7.85 8.65
CA LYS A 71 10.10 7.40 10.05
C LYS A 71 9.00 8.10 10.87
N LEU A 72 7.81 7.50 10.91
CA LEU A 72 6.69 7.92 11.78
C LEU A 72 7.02 7.78 13.30
N GLY A 73 8.15 7.16 13.65
CA GLY A 73 8.59 6.91 15.02
C GLY A 73 9.28 8.08 15.74
N ASP A 74 9.48 9.24 15.09
CA ASP A 74 10.17 10.38 15.71
C ASP A 74 9.22 11.38 16.42
N GLU A 75 7.90 11.20 16.32
CA GLU A 75 6.90 12.15 16.86
C GLU A 75 6.06 11.64 18.05
N THR A 76 6.64 10.82 18.93
CA THR A 76 6.06 10.63 20.27
C THR A 76 6.99 11.13 21.37
N SER A 77 7.13 12.46 21.48
CA SER A 77 7.57 13.11 22.72
C SER A 77 6.35 13.69 23.44
N PRO A 78 5.98 13.22 24.65
CA PRO A 78 4.93 13.85 25.44
C PRO A 78 5.54 15.08 26.13
N THR A 79 5.72 16.19 25.42
CA THR A 79 6.09 17.46 26.06
C THR A 79 4.83 18.16 26.56
N GLY A 80 4.18 17.54 27.56
CA GLY A 80 3.22 18.20 28.43
C GLY A 80 3.96 19.09 29.43
N SER A 81 4.36 20.29 29.02
CA SER A 81 4.75 21.34 29.97
C SER A 81 3.49 21.89 30.64
N ARG A 82 3.12 21.33 31.79
CA ARG A 82 2.23 22.01 32.75
C ARG A 82 2.89 23.33 33.14
N ARG A 83 2.22 24.43 32.83
CA ARG A 83 2.25 25.66 33.62
C ARG A 83 0.82 26.06 33.91
#